data_AF-A0A844QM34-F1
#
_entry.id   AF-A0A844QM34-F1
#
_cell.length_a   1.000
_cell.length_b   1.000
_cell.length_c   1.000
_cell.angle_alpha   90.00
_cell.angle_beta   90.00
_cell.angle_gamma   90.00
#
_symmetry.space_group_name_H-M   'P 1'
#
loop_
_entity.id
_entity.type
_entity.pdbx_description
1 polymer ?
#
loop_
_entity_poly.entity_id
_entity_poly.type
_entity_poly.pdbx_seq_one_letter_code
_entity_poly.pdbx_strand_id
1 'polypeptide(L)'
;MTMVFAEITPVAPVRPRTRQAVTEGGLALPRGRAADAGKLDPASMAGIATSAFRAHGHICNVMTHISGGHWDRVEDALRLILDPRAGRSDLTPLAENIVELLSADAGVTGRIVKPYFATLMARLLPADAAATLCAHLACLSVEAGARTGPVGRCGR
;
A
#
# COMPACT_ATOMS: atom_id res chain seq x y z
N MET A 1 -57.10 3.60 55.21
CA MET A 1 -56.49 4.58 54.30
C MET A 1 -55.16 3.98 53.87
N THR A 2 -55.24 3.10 52.89
CA THR A 2 -54.18 2.12 52.57
C THR A 2 -53.43 2.61 51.35
N MET A 3 -52.10 2.65 51.45
CA MET A 3 -51.20 3.24 50.47
C MET A 3 -51.15 2.43 49.17
N VAL A 4 -51.06 3.20 48.07
CA VAL A 4 -50.79 2.78 46.70
C VAL A 4 -49.35 2.27 46.59
N PHE A 5 -49.15 1.11 45.98
CA PHE A 5 -47.86 0.75 45.36
C PHE A 5 -48.14 0.38 43.90
N ALA A 6 -47.73 1.28 43.00
CA ALA A 6 -47.75 1.07 41.57
C ALA A 6 -46.66 0.05 41.19
N GLU A 7 -47.05 -0.97 40.43
CA GLU A 7 -46.14 -1.96 39.85
C GLU A 7 -45.16 -1.28 38.87
N ILE A 8 -43.87 -1.50 39.12
CA ILE A 8 -42.78 -1.12 38.24
C ILE A 8 -42.65 -2.24 37.19
N THR A 9 -43.07 -1.98 35.97
CA THR A 9 -42.78 -2.85 34.82
C THR A 9 -41.27 -2.86 34.51
N PRO A 10 -40.63 -4.03 34.36
CA PRO A 10 -39.19 -4.12 34.09
C PRO A 10 -38.84 -3.70 32.66
N VAL A 11 -37.81 -2.87 32.54
CA VAL A 11 -37.20 -2.44 31.28
C VAL A 11 -36.53 -3.64 30.59
N ALA A 12 -36.82 -3.86 29.31
CA ALA A 12 -36.25 -4.94 28.53
C ALA A 12 -34.71 -4.81 28.39
N PRO A 13 -33.97 -5.92 28.29
CA PRO A 13 -32.51 -5.89 28.25
C PRO A 13 -31.98 -5.26 26.95
N VAL A 14 -31.05 -4.33 27.12
CA VAL A 14 -30.21 -3.75 26.06
C VAL A 14 -29.49 -4.88 25.35
N ARG A 15 -29.78 -5.07 24.06
CA ARG A 15 -29.06 -6.02 23.20
C ARG A 15 -27.57 -5.69 23.19
N PRO A 16 -26.67 -6.68 23.34
CA PRO A 16 -25.24 -6.42 23.25
C PRO A 16 -24.90 -5.85 21.88
N ARG A 17 -24.19 -4.71 21.87
CA ARG A 17 -23.52 -4.16 20.70
C ARG A 17 -22.77 -5.29 20.01
N THR A 18 -23.22 -5.65 18.82
CA THR A 18 -22.49 -6.53 17.92
C THR A 18 -21.10 -5.94 17.76
N ARG A 19 -20.11 -6.64 18.34
CA ARG A 19 -18.70 -6.47 18.03
C ARG A 19 -18.61 -6.53 16.52
N GLN A 20 -18.32 -5.40 15.86
CA GLN A 20 -17.98 -5.41 14.44
C GLN A 20 -16.76 -6.30 14.33
N ALA A 21 -17.01 -7.54 13.93
CA ALA A 21 -15.98 -8.44 13.47
C ALA A 21 -15.36 -7.70 12.28
N VAL A 22 -14.07 -7.43 12.46
CA VAL A 22 -13.11 -7.08 11.42
C VAL A 22 -13.48 -7.91 10.19
N THR A 23 -14.08 -7.27 9.21
CA THR A 23 -14.15 -7.83 7.87
C THR A 23 -12.72 -7.79 7.37
N GLU A 24 -12.00 -8.88 7.62
CA GLU A 24 -10.94 -9.33 6.75
C GLU A 24 -11.58 -9.45 5.36
N GLY A 25 -11.61 -8.32 4.65
CA GLY A 25 -11.89 -8.28 3.24
C GLY A 25 -10.85 -9.17 2.61
N GLY A 26 -11.25 -10.41 2.33
CA GLY A 26 -10.48 -11.36 1.55
C GLY A 26 -10.08 -10.62 0.28
N LEU A 27 -8.83 -10.16 0.26
CA LEU A 27 -8.24 -9.45 -0.85
C LEU A 27 -8.29 -10.41 -2.03
N ALA A 28 -9.30 -10.24 -2.87
CA ALA A 28 -9.37 -10.80 -4.20
C ALA A 28 -8.30 -10.11 -5.05
N LEU A 29 -7.05 -10.39 -4.70
CA LEU A 29 -5.91 -10.21 -5.57
C LEU A 29 -6.23 -10.98 -6.86
N PRO A 30 -6.08 -10.36 -8.04
CA PRO A 30 -6.35 -11.04 -9.29
C PRO A 30 -5.56 -12.35 -9.31
N ARG A 31 -6.27 -13.47 -9.50
CA ARG A 31 -5.64 -14.75 -9.85
C ARG A 31 -5.13 -14.58 -11.27
N GLY A 32 -3.95 -14.01 -11.40
CA GLY A 32 -3.21 -14.03 -12.66
C GLY A 32 -3.06 -15.49 -13.07
N ARG A 33 -3.60 -15.84 -14.25
CA ARG A 33 -3.11 -16.99 -15.01
C ARG A 33 -1.59 -16.83 -15.03
N ALA A 34 -0.84 -17.89 -14.72
CA ALA A 34 0.61 -17.91 -14.82
C ALA A 34 0.99 -17.58 -16.28
N ALA A 35 1.02 -16.29 -16.59
CA ALA A 35 1.46 -15.75 -17.86
C ALA A 35 2.97 -15.88 -17.80
N ASP A 36 3.51 -16.67 -18.74
CA ASP A 36 4.93 -16.83 -19.05
C ASP A 36 5.86 -16.05 -18.10
N ALA A 37 6.13 -16.68 -16.95
CA ALA A 37 6.69 -16.01 -15.78
C ALA A 37 8.09 -15.42 -16.04
N GLY A 38 8.70 -15.65 -17.20
CA GLY A 38 10.00 -15.08 -17.55
C GLY A 38 9.98 -13.66 -18.13
N LYS A 39 8.82 -13.05 -18.43
CA LYS A 39 8.83 -11.85 -19.30
C LYS A 39 7.68 -10.85 -19.10
N LEU A 40 7.25 -10.59 -17.87
CA LEU A 40 6.39 -9.41 -17.65
C LEU A 40 7.26 -8.16 -17.74
N ASP A 41 6.99 -7.33 -18.74
CA ASP A 41 7.67 -6.05 -18.89
C ASP A 41 7.22 -5.04 -17.80
N PRO A 42 8.03 -4.00 -17.51
CA PRO A 42 7.71 -3.02 -16.46
C PRO A 42 6.35 -2.34 -16.62
N ALA A 43 5.87 -2.11 -17.85
CA ALA A 43 4.58 -1.47 -18.07
C ALA A 43 3.42 -2.42 -17.73
N SER A 44 3.52 -3.69 -18.12
CA SER A 44 2.54 -4.70 -17.73
C SER A 44 2.47 -4.88 -16.22
N MET A 45 3.62 -4.94 -15.54
CA MET A 45 3.65 -5.04 -14.07
C MET A 45 3.06 -3.79 -13.40
N ALA A 46 3.36 -2.59 -13.92
CA ALA A 46 2.81 -1.35 -13.41
C ALA A 46 1.28 -1.30 -13.54
N GLY A 47 0.72 -1.68 -14.69
CA GLY A 47 -0.73 -1.72 -14.90
C GLY A 47 -1.43 -2.70 -13.95
N ILE A 48 -0.84 -3.87 -13.70
CA ILE A 48 -1.37 -4.86 -12.74
C ILE A 48 -1.31 -4.30 -11.31
N ALA A 49 -0.17 -3.71 -10.92
CA ALA A 49 0.01 -3.11 -9.60
C ALA A 49 -0.96 -1.95 -9.35
N THR A 50 -1.12 -1.05 -10.32
CA THR A 50 -2.08 0.06 -10.28
C THR A 50 -3.51 -0.46 -10.08
N SER A 51 -3.91 -1.46 -10.86
CA SER A 51 -5.24 -2.07 -10.74
C SER A 51 -5.46 -2.71 -9.37
N ALA A 52 -4.46 -3.43 -8.86
CA ALA A 52 -4.49 -4.04 -7.53
C ALA A 52 -4.58 -2.97 -6.42
N PHE A 53 -3.83 -1.88 -6.53
CA PHE A 53 -3.86 -0.76 -5.59
C PHE A 53 -5.24 -0.07 -5.57
N ARG A 54 -5.86 0.13 -6.73
CA ARG A 54 -7.24 0.67 -6.80
C ARG A 54 -8.28 -0.23 -6.16
N ALA A 55 -8.11 -1.55 -6.28
CA ALA A 55 -9.01 -2.53 -5.69
C ALA A 55 -8.87 -2.65 -4.16
N HIS A 56 -7.75 -2.18 -3.58
CA HIS A 56 -7.50 -2.25 -2.14
C HIS A 56 -7.92 -0.95 -1.44
N GLY A 57 -8.94 -1.00 -0.56
CA GLY A 57 -9.53 0.19 0.08
C GLY A 57 -8.52 1.17 0.72
N HIS A 58 -7.63 0.70 1.59
CA HIS A 58 -6.63 1.58 2.22
C HIS A 58 -5.58 2.13 1.23
N ILE A 59 -4.98 1.25 0.40
CA ILE A 59 -3.95 1.64 -0.56
C ILE A 59 -4.52 2.60 -1.61
N CYS A 60 -5.75 2.38 -2.07
CA CYS A 60 -6.47 3.27 -2.98
C CYS A 60 -6.58 4.69 -2.42
N ASN A 61 -6.95 4.83 -1.14
CA ASN A 61 -7.03 6.13 -0.47
C ASN A 61 -5.66 6.81 -0.38
N VAL A 62 -4.62 6.07 -0.02
CA VAL A 62 -3.24 6.56 0.08
C VAL A 62 -2.75 7.05 -1.28
N MET A 63 -2.85 6.21 -2.32
CA MET A 63 -2.41 6.54 -3.67
C MET A 63 -3.18 7.74 -4.24
N THR A 64 -4.49 7.80 -4.00
CA THR A 64 -5.31 8.96 -4.38
C THR A 64 -4.85 10.22 -3.67
N HIS A 65 -4.50 10.14 -2.38
CA HIS A 65 -4.02 11.29 -1.61
C HIS A 65 -2.67 11.80 -2.11
N ILE A 66 -1.66 10.93 -2.27
CA ILE A 66 -0.31 11.35 -2.67
C ILE A 66 -0.21 11.76 -4.15
N SER A 67 -1.12 11.28 -5.00
CA SER A 67 -1.17 11.65 -6.42
C SER A 67 -2.14 12.80 -6.73
N GLY A 68 -2.93 13.26 -5.75
CA GLY A 68 -4.03 14.19 -6.01
C GLY A 68 -5.15 13.59 -6.87
N GLY A 69 -5.29 12.26 -6.89
CA GLY A 69 -6.25 11.51 -7.70
C GLY A 69 -5.80 11.20 -9.12
N HIS A 70 -4.59 11.60 -9.52
CA HIS A 70 -4.01 11.33 -10.84
C HIS A 70 -3.41 9.92 -10.90
N TRP A 71 -4.25 8.92 -11.15
CA TRP A 71 -3.87 7.52 -11.20
C TRP A 71 -3.00 7.13 -12.39
N ASP A 72 -3.08 7.89 -13.48
CA ASP A 72 -2.14 7.84 -14.60
C ASP A 72 -0.69 8.08 -14.12
N ARG A 73 -0.49 9.08 -13.26
CA ARG A 73 0.83 9.37 -12.67
C ARG A 73 1.30 8.30 -11.70
N VAL A 74 0.37 7.63 -11.01
CA VAL A 74 0.70 6.48 -10.15
C VAL A 74 1.22 5.32 -11.00
N GLU A 75 0.57 5.03 -12.12
CA GLU A 75 1.03 3.98 -13.03
C GLU A 75 2.38 4.32 -13.66
N ASP A 76 2.58 5.55 -14.12
CA ASP A 76 3.86 6.00 -14.66
C ASP A 76 4.98 5.94 -13.61
N ALA A 77 4.69 6.32 -12.36
CA ALA A 77 5.63 6.20 -11.26
C ALA A 77 5.99 4.74 -10.97
N LEU A 78 4.99 3.84 -10.95
CA LEU A 78 5.23 2.41 -10.79
C LEU A 78 6.03 1.83 -11.95
N ARG A 79 5.80 2.29 -13.19
CA ARG A 79 6.58 1.87 -14.36
C ARG A 79 8.05 2.24 -14.22
N LEU A 80 8.35 3.46 -13.75
CA LEU A 80 9.72 3.90 -13.47
C LEU A 80 10.36 3.05 -12.36
N ILE A 81 9.64 2.78 -11.28
CA ILE A 81 10.14 1.98 -10.14
C ILE A 81 10.39 0.52 -10.52
N LEU A 82 9.62 -0.01 -11.47
CA LEU A 82 9.72 -1.40 -11.93
C LEU A 82 10.71 -1.57 -13.09
N ASP A 83 11.23 -0.49 -13.66
CA ASP A 83 12.25 -0.54 -14.70
C ASP A 83 13.64 -0.75 -14.07
N PRO A 84 14.29 -1.90 -14.27
CA PRO A 84 15.61 -2.17 -13.67
C PRO A 84 16.72 -1.23 -14.15
N ARG A 85 16.47 -0.44 -15.21
CA ARG A 85 17.40 0.57 -15.74
C ARG A 85 17.22 1.94 -15.10
N ALA A 86 16.11 2.18 -14.40
CA ALA A 86 15.87 3.46 -13.77
C ALA A 86 16.81 3.66 -12.57
N GLY A 87 17.45 4.81 -12.51
CA GLY A 87 18.19 5.26 -11.34
C GLY A 87 17.34 6.17 -10.45
N ARG A 88 17.83 6.46 -9.24
CA ARG A 88 17.18 7.43 -8.34
C ARG A 88 17.02 8.81 -8.98
N SER A 89 17.97 9.23 -9.81
CA SER A 89 17.92 10.51 -10.53
C SER A 89 16.72 10.66 -11.46
N ASP A 90 16.13 9.53 -11.87
CA ASP A 90 15.01 9.49 -12.80
C ASP A 90 13.65 9.50 -12.06
N LEU A 91 13.65 9.35 -10.74
CA LEU A 91 12.44 9.31 -9.94
C LEU A 91 11.80 10.69 -9.81
N THR A 92 10.52 10.75 -10.15
CA THR A 92 9.67 11.90 -9.80
C THR A 92 9.40 11.93 -8.30
N PRO A 93 9.01 13.08 -7.71
CA PRO A 93 8.65 13.15 -6.29
C PRO A 93 7.57 12.13 -5.88
N LEU A 94 6.62 11.84 -6.77
CA LEU A 94 5.61 10.80 -6.53
C LEU A 94 6.23 9.40 -6.49
N ALA A 95 7.14 9.09 -7.42
CA ALA A 95 7.85 7.82 -7.43
C ALA A 95 8.73 7.67 -6.18
N GLU A 96 9.39 8.74 -5.72
CA GLU A 96 10.14 8.73 -4.46
C GLU A 96 9.25 8.39 -3.27
N ASN A 97 8.07 9.01 -3.15
CA ASN A 97 7.10 8.73 -2.10
C ASN A 97 6.63 7.26 -2.15
N ILE A 98 6.38 6.73 -3.36
CA ILE A 98 5.97 5.33 -3.52
C ILE A 98 7.11 4.38 -3.12
N VAL A 99 8.36 4.65 -3.53
CA VAL A 99 9.53 3.86 -3.10
C VAL A 99 9.68 3.89 -1.58
N GLU A 100 9.46 5.03 -0.94
CA GLU A 100 9.47 5.13 0.53
C GLU A 100 8.39 4.23 1.14
N LEU A 101 7.15 4.27 0.64
CA LEU A 101 6.07 3.39 1.11
C LEU A 101 6.36 1.90 0.90
N LEU A 102 7.04 1.55 -0.20
CA LEU A 102 7.43 0.17 -0.51
C LEU A 102 8.63 -0.31 0.32
N SER A 103 9.44 0.62 0.83
CA SER A 103 10.66 0.30 1.58
C SER A 103 10.47 0.41 3.10
N ALA A 104 9.58 1.30 3.54
CA ALA A 104 9.39 1.65 4.94
C ALA A 104 8.79 0.50 5.76
N ASP A 105 9.47 0.15 6.85
CA ASP A 105 8.96 -0.72 7.91
C ASP A 105 8.25 0.07 9.03
N ALA A 106 8.30 1.40 8.96
CA ALA A 106 7.71 2.33 9.91
C ALA A 106 6.45 3.00 9.35
N GLY A 107 5.45 3.21 10.23
CA GLY A 107 4.15 3.78 9.85
C GLY A 107 3.11 2.73 9.44
N VAL A 108 1.83 3.04 9.68
CA VAL A 108 0.70 2.12 9.38
C VAL A 108 0.62 1.82 7.89
N THR A 109 0.84 2.84 7.04
CA THR A 109 0.73 2.71 5.60
C THR A 109 1.84 1.84 5.00
N GLY A 110 3.10 2.03 5.37
CA GLY A 110 4.21 1.18 4.90
C GLY A 110 4.00 -0.29 5.26
N ARG A 111 3.55 -0.57 6.49
CA ARG A 111 3.22 -1.93 6.96
C ARG A 111 2.05 -2.60 6.24
N ILE A 112 1.27 -1.86 5.46
CA ILE A 112 0.19 -2.40 4.62
C ILE A 112 0.67 -2.51 3.17
N VAL A 113 1.24 -1.44 2.63
CA VAL A 113 1.62 -1.35 1.21
C VAL A 113 2.76 -2.32 0.87
N LYS A 114 3.83 -2.34 1.67
CA LYS A 114 5.01 -3.19 1.43
C LYS A 114 4.69 -4.69 1.36
N PRO A 115 4.05 -5.32 2.38
CA PRO A 115 3.74 -6.75 2.29
C PRO A 115 2.70 -7.08 1.22
N TYR A 116 1.75 -6.17 0.96
CA TYR A 116 0.78 -6.33 -0.12
C TYR A 116 1.47 -6.36 -1.48
N PHE A 117 2.35 -5.39 -1.75
CA PHE A 117 3.11 -5.32 -3.00
C PHE A 117 4.06 -6.51 -3.16
N ALA A 118 4.78 -6.90 -2.12
CA ALA A 118 5.64 -8.09 -2.15
C ALA A 118 4.85 -9.36 -2.48
N THR A 119 3.67 -9.53 -1.88
CA THR A 119 2.76 -10.66 -2.17
C THR A 119 2.27 -10.62 -3.63
N LEU A 120 1.97 -9.44 -4.16
CA LEU A 120 1.57 -9.28 -5.55
C LEU A 120 2.71 -9.68 -6.49
N MET A 121 3.92 -9.16 -6.27
CA MET A 121 5.08 -9.45 -7.12
C MET A 121 5.46 -10.94 -7.08
N ALA A 122 5.43 -11.58 -5.90
CA ALA A 122 5.71 -13.02 -5.76
C ALA A 122 4.71 -13.92 -6.52
N ARG A 123 3.51 -13.42 -6.87
CA ARG A 123 2.55 -14.14 -7.71
C ARG A 123 2.77 -13.92 -9.21
N LEU A 124 3.41 -12.82 -9.57
CA LEU A 124 3.63 -12.40 -10.95
C LEU A 124 5.01 -12.84 -11.47
N LEU A 125 5.98 -12.97 -10.57
CA LEU A 125 7.39 -13.18 -10.91
C LEU A 125 7.92 -14.51 -10.32
N PRO A 126 8.84 -15.19 -11.03
CA PRO A 126 9.69 -16.23 -10.48
C PRO A 126 10.49 -15.69 -9.30
N ALA A 127 10.90 -16.58 -8.39
CA ALA A 127 11.63 -16.21 -7.18
C ALA A 127 12.88 -15.34 -7.47
N ASP A 128 13.65 -15.66 -8.51
CA ASP A 128 14.87 -14.92 -8.88
C ASP A 128 14.58 -13.50 -9.36
N ALA A 129 13.52 -13.33 -10.15
CA ALA A 129 13.08 -12.01 -10.64
C ALA A 129 12.51 -11.17 -9.50
N ALA A 130 11.74 -11.78 -8.59
CA ALA A 130 11.25 -11.12 -7.39
C ALA A 130 12.40 -10.67 -6.47
N ALA A 131 13.43 -11.50 -6.28
CA ALA A 131 14.62 -11.15 -5.51
C ALA A 131 15.39 -9.98 -6.15
N THR A 132 15.53 -9.99 -7.48
CA THR A 132 16.16 -8.91 -8.25
C THR A 132 15.39 -7.60 -8.09
N LEU A 133 14.05 -7.64 -8.17
CA LEU A 133 13.21 -6.46 -7.93
C LEU A 133 13.36 -5.93 -6.50
N CYS A 134 13.40 -6.81 -5.50
CA CYS A 134 13.64 -6.40 -4.11
C CYS A 134 14.99 -5.71 -3.93
N ALA A 135 16.05 -6.24 -4.57
CA ALA A 135 17.37 -5.61 -4.55
C ALA A 135 17.35 -4.24 -5.24
N HIS A 136 16.68 -4.12 -6.38
CA HIS A 136 16.51 -2.85 -7.09
C HIS A 136 15.79 -1.80 -6.25
N LEU A 137 14.68 -2.17 -5.59
CA LEU A 137 13.96 -1.28 -4.67
C LEU A 137 14.84 -0.81 -3.50
N ALA A 138 15.67 -1.70 -2.96
CA ALA A 138 16.62 -1.34 -1.90
C ALA A 138 17.67 -0.33 -2.40
N CYS A 139 18.18 -0.48 -3.63
CA CYS A 139 19.06 0.51 -4.24
C CYS A 139 18.37 1.87 -4.38
N LEU A 140 17.15 1.90 -4.92
CA LEU A 140 16.35 3.12 -5.03
C LEU A 140 16.07 3.76 -3.65
N SER A 141 15.95 2.98 -2.57
CA SER A 141 15.68 3.51 -1.23
C SER A 141 16.93 4.03 -0.50
N VAL A 142 18.08 3.35 -0.63
CA VAL A 142 19.33 3.77 0.02
C VAL A 142 19.82 5.11 -0.53
N GLU A 143 19.68 5.32 -1.85
CA GLU A 143 20.00 6.59 -2.51
C GLU A 143 19.05 7.74 -2.08
N ALA A 144 17.90 7.42 -1.48
CA ALA A 144 16.99 8.40 -0.86
C ALA A 144 17.54 8.95 0.46
N GLY A 145 18.01 8.06 1.34
CA GLY A 145 18.45 8.40 2.69
C GLY A 145 19.74 9.21 2.72
N ALA A 146 20.56 9.15 1.66
CA ALA A 146 21.77 9.95 1.53
C ALA A 146 21.47 11.45 1.27
N ARG A 147 20.28 11.81 0.77
CA ARG A 147 19.86 13.21 0.56
C ARG A 147 19.27 13.86 1.81
N THR A 148 18.88 13.08 2.82
CA THR A 148 18.48 13.59 4.13
C THR A 148 19.67 13.69 5.08
N GLY A 149 20.76 14.33 4.63
CA GLY A 149 21.74 14.92 5.54
C GLY A 149 21.12 16.14 6.26
N PRO A 150 21.61 16.52 7.45
CA PRO A 150 20.93 17.52 8.28
C PRO A 150 20.80 18.84 7.52
N VAL A 151 19.55 19.22 7.25
CA VAL A 151 19.19 20.56 6.82
C VAL A 151 19.79 21.52 7.84
N GLY A 152 20.76 22.32 7.39
CA GLY A 152 21.44 23.30 8.21
C GLY A 152 20.43 24.14 8.96
N ARG A 153 20.56 24.16 10.29
CA ARG A 153 19.92 25.19 11.11
C ARG A 153 20.39 26.53 10.57
N CYS A 154 19.47 27.28 9.97
CA CYS A 154 19.65 28.70 9.71
C CYS A 154 20.06 29.36 11.03
N GLY A 155 21.30 29.81 11.10
CA GLY A 155 21.71 30.81 12.06
C GLY A 155 21.03 32.12 11.72
N ARG A 156 20.32 32.68 12.70
CA ARG A 156 20.29 34.10 12.94
C ARG A 156 19.87 34.36 14.38
#